data_AF-A0A0A9C726-F1
#
_entry.id   AF-A0A0A9C726-F1
#
_cell.length_a   1.000
_cell.length_b   1.000
_cell.length_c   1.000
_cell.angle_alpha   90.00
_cell.angle_beta   90.00
_cell.angle_gamma   90.00
#
_symmetry.space_group_name_H-M   'P 1'
#
loop_
_entity.id
_entity.type
_entity.pdbx_description
1 polymer ?
#
loop_
_entity_poly.entity_id
_entity_poly.type
_entity_poly.pdbx_seq_one_letter_code
_entity_poly.pdbx_strand_id
1 'polypeptide(L)'
;MTVFKIPKKICKGISDAMSQFWWGDDDDHKKVHWKAWWKLCIPKRKGGMGFRDLHCFNIAMLAKQVWRLLSESDSLCARVMRARYYPDRKLLNAKQKSGSSYTWQSVLAGLQCFKRGCIWRVVDGT
;
A
#
# COMPACT_ATOMS: atom_id res chain seq x y z
N MET A 1 -11.46 1.20 5.52
CA MET A 1 -10.27 2.02 5.23
C MET A 1 -9.04 1.33 5.81
N THR A 2 -8.00 1.10 5.02
CA THR A 2 -6.74 0.52 5.52
C THR A 2 -5.77 1.64 5.84
N VAL A 3 -5.44 1.82 7.12
CA VAL A 3 -4.60 2.93 7.60
C VAL A 3 -3.29 2.46 8.24
N PHE A 4 -3.07 1.14 8.31
CA PHE A 4 -1.90 0.52 8.91
C PHE A 4 -1.06 -0.20 7.87
N LYS A 5 0.26 -0.05 8.02
CA LYS A 5 1.25 -0.84 7.30
C LYS A 5 1.29 -2.23 7.94
N ILE A 6 0.97 -3.25 7.16
CA ILE A 6 0.99 -4.62 7.64
C ILE A 6 2.45 -5.12 7.63
N PRO A 7 2.93 -5.74 8.73
CA PRO A 7 4.24 -6.37 8.75
C PRO A 7 4.41 -7.39 7.62
N LYS A 8 5.57 -7.38 6.97
CA LYS A 8 5.87 -8.28 5.84
C LYS A 8 5.67 -9.76 6.20
N LYS A 9 6.00 -10.15 7.44
CA LYS A 9 5.82 -11.53 7.94
C LYS A 9 4.35 -11.96 7.91
N ILE A 10 3.42 -11.08 8.29
CA ILE A 10 1.98 -11.35 8.23
C ILE A 10 1.51 -11.45 6.79
N CYS A 11 1.90 -10.50 5.92
CA CYS A 11 1.58 -10.58 4.50
C CYS A 11 2.10 -11.87 3.86
N LYS A 12 3.31 -12.30 4.24
CA LYS A 12 3.91 -13.54 3.78
C LYS A 12 3.12 -14.75 4.27
N GLY A 13 2.81 -14.85 5.56
CA GLY A 13 2.02 -15.96 6.09
C GLY A 13 0.65 -16.11 5.40
N ILE A 14 -0.04 -15.00 5.13
CA ILE A 14 -1.30 -15.03 4.37
C ILE A 14 -1.04 -15.47 2.91
N SER A 15 0.01 -14.97 2.26
CA SER A 15 0.36 -15.36 0.89
C SER A 15 0.73 -16.84 0.80
N ASP A 16 1.43 -17.37 1.81
CA ASP A 16 1.83 -18.76 1.89
C ASP A 16 0.58 -19.65 2.04
N ALA A 17 -0.35 -19.30 2.94
CA ALA A 17 -1.63 -19.99 3.09
C ALA A 17 -2.47 -19.96 1.80
N MET A 18 -2.53 -18.82 1.12
CA MET A 18 -3.20 -18.71 -0.19
C MET A 18 -2.53 -19.60 -1.24
N SER A 19 -1.20 -19.71 -1.21
CA SER A 19 -0.45 -20.53 -2.16
C SER A 19 -0.64 -22.02 -1.90
N GLN A 20 -0.64 -22.45 -0.65
CA GLN A 20 -0.92 -23.83 -0.25
C GLN A 20 -2.31 -24.25 -0.69
N PHE A 21 -3.32 -23.42 -0.39
CA PHE A 21 -4.69 -23.64 -0.86
C PHE A 21 -4.77 -23.74 -2.38
N TRP A 22 -4.10 -22.84 -3.10
CA TRP A 22 -4.12 -22.82 -4.56
C TRP A 22 -3.47 -24.06 -5.19
N TRP A 23 -2.33 -24.50 -4.65
CA TRP A 23 -1.66 -25.71 -5.12
C TRP A 23 -2.31 -26.99 -4.61
N GLY A 24 -3.22 -26.89 -3.63
CA GLY A 24 -3.88 -28.03 -3.01
C GLY A 24 -2.92 -28.84 -2.15
N ASP A 25 -2.00 -28.15 -1.48
CA ASP A 25 -1.17 -28.72 -0.41
C ASP A 25 -2.05 -29.00 0.82
N ASP A 26 -1.74 -30.08 1.53
CA ASP A 26 -2.30 -30.43 2.83
C ASP A 26 -1.16 -30.78 3.80
N ASP A 27 -1.47 -31.00 5.08
CA ASP A 27 -0.46 -31.28 6.12
C ASP A 27 0.41 -32.50 5.78
N ASP A 28 -0.18 -33.53 5.17
CA ASP A 28 0.52 -34.76 4.78
C ASP A 28 1.07 -34.75 3.34
N HIS A 29 0.54 -33.88 2.47
CA HIS A 29 0.81 -33.95 1.02
C HIS A 29 1.17 -32.59 0.44
N LYS A 30 2.44 -32.43 0.03
CA LYS A 30 2.88 -31.27 -0.75
C LYS A 30 2.82 -31.58 -2.24
N LYS A 31 2.09 -30.76 -2.99
CA LYS A 31 2.00 -30.85 -4.44
C LYS A 31 3.12 -30.04 -5.10
N VAL A 32 3.38 -30.32 -6.37
CA VAL A 32 4.40 -29.61 -7.13
C VAL A 32 3.94 -28.17 -7.43
N HIS A 33 4.70 -27.19 -6.94
CA HIS A 33 4.45 -25.78 -7.26
C HIS A 33 5.05 -25.46 -8.63
N TRP A 34 4.22 -25.53 -9.68
CA TRP A 34 4.65 -25.34 -11.07
C TRP A 34 5.22 -23.95 -11.38
N LYS A 35 4.90 -22.95 -10.57
CA LYS A 35 5.39 -21.57 -10.75
C LYS A 35 5.51 -20.87 -9.41
N ALA A 36 6.60 -20.11 -9.23
CA ALA A 36 6.76 -19.27 -8.04
C ALA A 36 5.58 -18.31 -7.86
N TRP A 37 5.08 -18.16 -6.63
CA TRP A 37 3.89 -17.37 -6.31
C TRP A 37 3.97 -15.92 -6.83
N TRP A 38 5.12 -15.26 -6.70
CA TRP A 38 5.31 -13.89 -7.19
C TRP A 38 5.11 -13.75 -8.70
N LYS A 39 5.35 -14.82 -9.49
CA LYS A 39 5.09 -14.82 -10.93
C LYS A 39 3.60 -14.97 -11.26
N LEU A 40 2.81 -15.57 -10.35
CA LEU A 40 1.35 -15.60 -10.47
C LEU A 40 0.73 -14.23 -10.17
N CYS A 41 1.39 -13.42 -9.34
CA CYS A 41 0.96 -12.05 -9.04
C CYS A 41 1.14 -11.06 -10.20
N ILE A 42 1.88 -11.43 -11.25
CA ILE A 42 2.03 -10.61 -12.44
C ILE A 42 0.66 -10.50 -13.15
N PRO A 43 0.27 -9.33 -13.71
CA PRO A 43 -0.98 -9.20 -14.46
C PRO A 43 -1.10 -10.21 -15.60
N LYS A 44 -2.34 -10.66 -15.91
CA LYS A 44 -2.60 -11.61 -17.01
C LYS A 44 -2.02 -11.17 -18.34
N ARG A 45 -2.16 -9.88 -18.69
CA ARG A 45 -1.58 -9.27 -19.91
C ARG A 45 -0.05 -9.37 -19.98
N LYS A 46 0.63 -9.60 -18.86
CA LYS A 46 2.09 -9.74 -18.75
C LYS A 46 2.53 -11.18 -18.45
N GLY A 47 1.67 -12.18 -18.67
CA GLY A 47 2.02 -13.60 -18.52
C GLY A 47 1.95 -14.17 -17.09
N GLY A 48 1.28 -13.47 -16.16
CA GLY A 48 0.92 -14.02 -14.85
C GLY A 48 -0.56 -14.37 -14.74
N MET A 49 -1.07 -14.55 -13.52
CA MET A 49 -2.50 -14.84 -13.27
C MET A 49 -3.27 -13.65 -12.68
N GLY A 50 -2.57 -12.56 -12.32
CA GLY A 50 -3.17 -11.36 -11.74
C GLY A 50 -3.48 -11.49 -10.25
N PHE A 51 -2.84 -12.42 -9.54
CA PHE A 51 -2.92 -12.44 -8.07
C PHE A 51 -2.33 -11.17 -7.47
N ARG A 52 -2.76 -10.82 -6.26
CA ARG A 52 -2.29 -9.62 -5.58
C ARG A 52 -1.16 -9.97 -4.63
N ASP A 53 -0.01 -9.32 -4.80
CA ASP A 53 0.97 -9.22 -3.74
C ASP A 53 0.38 -8.37 -2.61
N LEU A 54 0.10 -9.01 -1.45
CA LEU A 54 -0.59 -8.37 -0.33
C LEU A 54 0.19 -7.21 0.27
N HIS A 55 1.52 -7.28 0.29
CA HIS A 55 2.35 -6.23 0.84
C HIS A 55 2.33 -5.00 -0.08
N CYS A 56 2.52 -5.21 -1.38
CA CYS A 56 2.42 -4.17 -2.39
C CYS A 56 1.01 -3.56 -2.40
N PHE A 57 -0.02 -4.39 -2.29
CA PHE A 57 -1.41 -3.94 -2.23
C PHE A 57 -1.71 -3.11 -0.97
N ASN A 58 -1.18 -3.49 0.20
CA ASN A 58 -1.29 -2.71 1.42
C ASN A 58 -0.64 -1.33 1.27
N ILE A 59 0.57 -1.25 0.72
CA ILE A 59 1.25 0.03 0.46
C ILE A 59 0.44 0.89 -0.52
N ALA A 60 -0.12 0.29 -1.58
CA ALA A 60 -0.97 1.00 -2.54
C ALA A 60 -2.25 1.55 -1.87
N MET A 61 -2.86 0.81 -0.95
CA MET A 61 -4.01 1.30 -0.17
C MET A 61 -3.63 2.48 0.75
N LEU A 62 -2.42 2.48 1.31
CA LEU A 62 -1.91 3.61 2.09
C LEU A 62 -1.65 4.83 1.21
N ALA A 63 -1.10 4.62 0.00
CA ALA A 63 -0.95 5.69 -1.00
C ALA A 63 -2.32 6.27 -1.42
N LYS A 64 -3.36 5.44 -1.50
CA LYS A 64 -4.75 5.91 -1.70
C LYS A 64 -5.22 6.80 -0.55
N GLN A 65 -4.83 6.54 0.70
CA GLN A 65 -5.16 7.45 1.81
C GLN A 65 -4.44 8.79 1.68
N VAL A 66 -3.17 8.79 1.24
CA VAL A 66 -2.43 10.02 0.94
C VAL A 66 -3.14 10.84 -0.12
N TRP A 67 -3.61 10.20 -1.20
CA TRP A 67 -4.41 10.87 -2.22
C TRP A 67 -5.67 11.52 -1.62
N ARG A 68 -6.40 10.82 -0.75
CA ARG A 68 -7.59 11.38 -0.09
C ARG A 68 -7.27 12.57 0.81
N LEU A 69 -6.14 12.58 1.51
CA LEU A 69 -5.70 13.74 2.30
C LEU A 69 -5.41 14.97 1.41
N LEU A 70 -5.07 14.76 0.13
CA LEU A 70 -4.87 15.83 -0.84
C LEU A 70 -6.20 16.27 -1.50
N SER A 71 -7.04 15.32 -1.90
CA SER A 71 -8.27 15.60 -2.66
C SER A 71 -9.46 16.02 -1.78
N GLU A 72 -9.52 15.54 -0.54
CA GLU A 72 -10.60 15.81 0.42
C GLU A 72 -10.04 16.62 1.63
N SER A 73 -9.39 17.75 1.34
CA SER A 73 -8.65 18.54 2.35
C SER A 73 -9.49 19.13 3.48
N ASP A 74 -10.80 19.28 3.26
CA ASP A 74 -11.74 19.84 4.24
C ASP A 74 -12.41 18.77 5.11
N SER A 75 -12.19 17.49 4.81
CA SER A 75 -12.63 16.40 5.67
C SER A 75 -12.05 16.55 7.07
N LEU A 76 -12.82 16.16 8.10
CA LEU A 76 -12.37 16.21 9.49
C LEU A 76 -11.04 15.47 9.68
N CYS A 77 -10.90 14.31 9.04
CA CYS A 77 -9.67 13.52 9.04
C CYS A 77 -8.49 14.32 8.47
N ALA A 78 -8.63 14.94 7.29
CA ALA A 78 -7.57 15.74 6.69
C ALA A 78 -7.20 16.96 7.56
N ARG A 79 -8.19 17.63 8.16
CA ARG A 79 -7.96 18.77 9.06
C ARG A 79 -7.18 18.37 10.31
N VAL A 80 -7.55 17.26 10.96
CA VAL A 80 -6.86 16.75 12.15
C VAL A 80 -5.44 16.29 11.82
N MET A 81 -5.27 15.54 10.72
CA MET A 81 -3.96 15.06 10.27
C MET A 81 -3.03 16.23 9.89
N ARG A 82 -3.56 17.24 9.20
CA ARG A 82 -2.84 18.48 8.87
C ARG A 82 -2.38 19.19 10.13
N ALA A 83 -3.29 19.48 11.05
CA ALA A 83 -2.97 20.22 12.28
C ALA A 83 -1.88 19.51 13.09
N ARG A 84 -1.90 18.18 13.15
CA ARG A 84 -0.95 17.39 13.95
C ARG A 84 0.39 17.15 13.25
N TYR A 85 0.41 16.86 11.96
CA TYR A 85 1.59 16.30 11.29
C TYR A 85 2.21 17.18 10.21
N TYR A 86 1.43 18.01 9.53
CA TYR A 86 1.90 18.88 8.43
C TYR A 86 1.14 20.22 8.43
N PRO A 87 1.31 21.06 9.46
CA PRO A 87 0.54 22.29 9.63
C PRO A 87 0.80 23.32 8.53
N ASP A 88 1.96 23.24 7.86
CA ASP A 88 2.36 24.05 6.71
C ASP A 88 1.63 23.70 5.40
N ARG A 89 0.66 22.77 5.44
CA ARG A 89 -0.10 22.25 4.28
C ARG A 89 0.75 21.52 3.24
N LYS A 90 2.04 21.27 3.49
CA LYS A 90 2.94 20.60 2.54
C LYS A 90 3.01 19.10 2.83
N LEU A 91 1.90 18.37 2.62
CA LEU A 91 1.84 16.93 2.86
C LEU A 91 2.95 16.16 2.12
N LEU A 92 3.23 16.54 0.87
CA LEU A 92 4.30 15.92 0.08
C LEU A 92 5.67 16.08 0.72
N ASN A 93 5.91 17.09 1.55
CA ASN A 93 7.19 17.31 2.22
C ASN A 93 7.19 16.82 3.67
N ALA A 94 6.09 16.19 4.11
CA ALA A 94 5.95 15.76 5.49
C ALA A 94 6.97 14.66 5.82
N LYS A 95 7.58 14.78 7.01
CA LYS A 95 8.61 13.87 7.52
C LYS A 95 8.12 13.15 8.77
N GLN A 96 8.77 12.03 9.08
CA GLN A 96 8.54 11.36 10.34
C GLN A 96 9.07 12.21 11.49
N LYS A 97 8.25 12.41 12.52
CA LYS A 97 8.66 13.01 13.79
C LYS A 97 8.79 11.92 14.85
N SER A 98 9.70 12.12 15.81
CA SER A 98 9.78 11.26 16.99
C SER A 98 8.44 11.26 17.73
N GLY A 99 8.01 10.10 18.23
CA GLY A 99 6.71 9.94 18.87
C GLY A 99 5.49 10.00 17.93
N SER A 100 5.69 9.97 16.60
CA SER A 100 4.57 9.91 15.65
C SER A 100 3.78 8.60 15.78
N SER A 101 2.45 8.69 15.66
CA SER A 101 1.59 7.50 15.76
C SER A 101 1.90 6.50 14.66
N TYR A 102 1.68 5.21 14.93
CA TYR A 102 1.88 4.16 13.94
C TYR A 102 1.03 4.37 12.67
N THR A 103 -0.17 4.95 12.84
CA THR A 103 -1.01 5.38 11.73
C THR A 103 -0.29 6.39 10.84
N TRP A 104 0.36 7.41 11.40
CA TRP A 104 1.10 8.39 10.61
C TRP A 104 2.30 7.78 9.92
N GLN A 105 3.06 6.92 10.62
CA GLN A 105 4.18 6.19 10.03
C GLN A 105 3.73 5.33 8.85
N SER A 106 2.53 4.72 8.94
CA SER A 106 1.91 3.95 7.86
C SER A 106 1.51 4.84 6.68
N VAL A 107 0.89 5.99 6.95
CA VAL A 107 0.58 6.99 5.92
C VAL A 107 1.84 7.50 5.23
N LEU A 108 2.94 7.73 5.96
CA LEU A 108 4.23 8.11 5.40
C LEU A 108 4.83 7.03 4.48
N ALA A 109 4.67 5.75 4.82
CA ALA A 109 5.04 4.66 3.92
C ALA A 109 4.22 4.69 2.62
N GLY A 110 2.92 4.98 2.73
CA GLY A 110 2.05 5.26 1.57
C GLY A 110 2.51 6.48 0.77
N LEU A 111 2.96 7.54 1.44
CA LEU A 111 3.43 8.79 0.83
C LEU A 111 4.68 8.56 -0.02
N GLN A 112 5.62 7.73 0.46
CA GLN A 112 6.79 7.34 -0.32
C GLN A 112 6.40 6.61 -1.61
N CYS A 113 5.40 5.71 -1.54
CA CYS A 113 4.87 5.05 -2.73
C CYS A 113 4.15 6.02 -3.66
N PHE A 114 3.30 6.88 -3.10
CA PHE A 114 2.56 7.91 -3.84
C PHE A 114 3.49 8.83 -4.63
N LYS A 115 4.59 9.29 -4.01
CA LYS A 115 5.60 10.14 -4.66
C LYS A 115 6.24 9.54 -5.91
N ARG A 116 6.36 8.22 -5.97
CA ARG A 116 6.93 7.52 -7.13
C ARG A 116 5.99 7.50 -8.33
N GLY A 117 4.69 7.66 -8.09
CA GLY A 117 3.66 7.64 -9.14
C GLY A 117 3.00 9.00 -9.39
N CYS A 118 3.26 10.01 -8.55
CA CYS A 118 2.71 11.34 -8.77
C CYS A 118 3.46 12.04 -9.92
N ILE A 119 2.70 12.60 -10.85
CA ILE A 119 3.22 13.40 -11.95
C ILE A 119 2.64 14.80 -11.84
N TRP A 120 3.48 15.82 -12.03
CA TRP A 120 3.00 17.17 -12.22
C TRP A 120 2.48 17.28 -13.65
N ARG A 121 1.20 17.62 -13.81
CA ARG A 121 0.61 17.89 -15.13
C ARG A 121 0.41 19.38 -15.23
N VAL A 122 1.12 20.01 -16.17
CA VAL A 122 0.83 21.40 -16.56
C VAL A 122 -0.47 21.37 -17.34
N VAL A 123 -1.44 22.16 -16.87
CA VAL A 123 -2.73 22.36 -17.52
C VAL A 123 -2.64 23.68 -18.30
N ASP A 124 -3.58 23.93 -19.20
CA ASP A 124 -3.70 25.18 -19.96
C ASP A 124 -3.81 26.36 -18.99
N GLY A 125 -2.80 27.23 -19.03
CA GLY A 125 -2.60 28.36 -18.12
C GLY A 125 -3.57 29.54 -18.32
N THR A 126 -4.86 29.22 -18.48
CA THR A 126 -6.00 30.16 -18.46
C THR A 126 -6.65 30.20 -17.08
#